data_AF-A0A6H0ZNF5-F1
#
_entry.id   AF-A0A6H0ZNF5-F1
#
_cell.length_a   1.000
_cell.length_b   1.000
_cell.length_c   1.000
_cell.angle_alpha   90.00
_cell.angle_beta   90.00
_cell.angle_gamma   90.00
#
_symmetry.space_group_name_H-M   'P 1'
#
loop_
_entity.id
_entity.type
_entity.pdbx_description
1 polymer ?
#
loop_
_entity_poly.entity_id
_entity_poly.type
_entity_poly.pdbx_seq_one_letter_code
_entity_poly.pdbx_strand_id
1 'polypeptide(L)'
;MYFTDESSQTADTYLAVGGLAVPRPYIAGIVADLEAIKAEHGKTGEVKWKGAKFKGGVVHRAFIDKLFELIAANRVHIHLRFSRMSDYDHKLSGERRRIDTVSKAFYQLLLHRAVGMYNEKCEIDIVADDGHCTALLPGMVKALHTDERRKYDRGYHPTVRSIVQRSSAAEPMLQLLDVTLGALSSFRNDRHNDGETGPIKKELAEYAFKKTGWASIDGNCPAGHRECVRWNARPLIKLKAG
;
A
#
# COMPACT_ATOMS: atom_id res chain seq x y z
N MET A 1 -1.31 6.81 12.53
CA MET A 1 -1.97 7.02 11.23
C MET A 1 -1.64 5.85 10.33
N TYR A 2 -2.56 5.47 9.45
CA TYR A 2 -2.35 4.42 8.46
C TYR A 2 -2.81 4.92 7.09
N PHE A 3 -1.87 5.15 6.19
CA PHE A 3 -2.17 5.61 4.83
C PHE A 3 -2.34 4.41 3.90
N THR A 4 -3.26 4.43 2.95
CA THR A 4 -3.48 3.29 2.05
C THR A 4 -3.82 3.73 0.64
N ASP A 5 -3.32 2.96 -0.33
CA ASP A 5 -3.42 3.23 -1.76
C ASP A 5 -3.37 1.90 -2.55
N GLU A 6 -3.72 1.91 -3.83
CA GLU A 6 -3.62 0.77 -4.72
C GLU A 6 -2.81 1.05 -5.99
N SER A 7 -2.31 -0.01 -6.60
CA SER A 7 -1.68 0.06 -7.92
C SER A 7 -2.04 -1.16 -8.76
N SER A 8 -1.92 -1.02 -10.09
CA SER A 8 -2.11 -2.13 -11.03
C SER A 8 -3.50 -2.77 -11.04
N GLN A 9 -4.56 -1.99 -10.82
CA GLN A 9 -5.90 -2.54 -10.63
C GLN A 9 -6.62 -3.03 -11.91
N THR A 10 -6.20 -2.68 -13.13
CA THR A 10 -6.95 -2.98 -14.38
C THR A 10 -6.25 -3.97 -15.33
N ALA A 11 -5.10 -3.61 -15.89
CA ALA A 11 -4.48 -4.33 -17.01
C ALA A 11 -3.47 -5.41 -16.57
N ASP A 12 -3.03 -5.35 -15.31
CA ASP A 12 -1.97 -6.19 -14.80
C ASP A 12 -2.47 -7.51 -14.22
N THR A 13 -1.56 -8.49 -14.16
CA THR A 13 -1.80 -9.80 -13.54
C THR A 13 -2.05 -9.69 -12.04
N TYR A 14 -1.27 -8.85 -11.36
CA TYR A 14 -1.35 -8.63 -9.92
C TYR A 14 -1.83 -7.21 -9.62
N LEU A 15 -2.90 -7.13 -8.83
CA LEU A 15 -3.25 -5.94 -8.05
C LEU A 15 -2.29 -5.81 -6.88
N ALA A 16 -1.84 -4.60 -6.59
CA ALA A 16 -1.15 -4.26 -5.36
C ALA A 16 -2.01 -3.31 -4.51
N VAL A 17 -2.13 -3.58 -3.21
CA VAL A 17 -2.69 -2.64 -2.23
C VAL A 17 -1.64 -2.39 -1.16
N GLY A 18 -1.31 -1.13 -0.94
CA GLY A 18 -0.29 -0.68 -0.01
C GLY A 18 -0.88 -0.05 1.24
N GLY A 19 -0.12 -0.16 2.33
CA GLY A 19 -0.39 0.50 3.59
C GLY A 19 0.89 1.06 4.19
N LEU A 20 0.83 2.26 4.76
CA LEU A 20 1.94 2.93 5.43
C LEU A 20 1.52 3.32 6.85
N ALA A 21 2.05 2.61 7.84
CA ALA A 21 1.80 2.91 9.25
C ALA A 21 2.82 3.94 9.75
N VAL A 22 2.32 5.04 10.30
CA VAL A 22 3.15 6.17 10.76
C VAL A 22 2.65 6.67 12.13
N PRO A 23 3.50 6.67 13.17
CA PRO A 23 3.24 7.37 14.42
C PRO A 23 3.00 8.86 14.17
N ARG A 24 1.95 9.41 14.79
CA ARG A 24 1.55 10.83 14.63
C ARG A 24 2.70 11.83 14.82
N PRO A 25 3.60 11.67 15.82
CA PRO A 25 4.68 12.63 16.04
C PRO A 25 5.65 12.80 14.85
N TYR A 26 5.78 11.80 13.98
CA TYR A 26 6.73 11.84 12.87
C TYR A 26 6.16 12.48 11.59
N ILE A 27 4.84 12.68 11.49
CA ILE A 27 4.20 13.08 10.24
C ILE A 27 4.67 14.46 9.76
N ALA A 28 4.66 15.46 10.65
CA ALA A 28 5.05 16.82 10.28
C ALA A 28 6.50 16.89 9.79
N GLY A 29 7.41 16.16 10.45
CA GLY A 29 8.81 16.07 10.03
C GLY A 29 8.98 15.37 8.68
N ILE A 30 8.28 14.24 8.48
CA ILE A 30 8.33 13.52 7.19
C ILE A 30 7.78 14.40 6.06
N VAL A 31 6.68 15.10 6.28
CA VAL A 31 6.11 16.02 5.28
C VAL A 31 7.10 17.13 4.92
N ALA A 32 7.78 17.73 5.91
CA ALA A 32 8.81 18.73 5.66
C ALA A 32 9.98 18.15 4.83
N ASP A 33 10.42 16.93 5.14
CA ASP A 33 11.47 16.25 4.38
C ASP A 33 11.07 16.00 2.91
N LEU A 34 9.81 15.59 2.67
CA LEU A 34 9.31 15.36 1.31
C LEU A 34 9.21 16.65 0.49
N GLU A 35 8.80 17.76 1.12
CA GLU A 35 8.80 19.07 0.48
C GLU A 35 10.21 19.58 0.19
N ALA A 36 11.17 19.31 1.08
CA ALA A 36 12.58 19.63 0.84
C ALA A 36 13.14 18.86 -0.37
N ILE A 37 12.86 17.55 -0.48
CA ILE A 37 13.25 16.71 -1.63
C ILE A 37 12.64 17.26 -2.94
N LYS A 38 11.36 17.67 -2.89
CA LYS A 38 10.69 18.29 -4.04
C LYS A 38 11.38 19.60 -4.44
N ALA A 39 11.67 20.48 -3.48
CA ALA A 39 12.33 21.75 -3.72
C ALA A 39 13.74 21.57 -4.31
N GLU A 40 14.54 20.67 -3.74
CA GLU A 40 15.90 20.33 -4.20
C GLU A 40 15.91 19.93 -5.68
N HIS A 41 14.93 19.12 -6.11
CA HIS A 41 14.84 18.66 -7.49
C HIS A 41 13.99 19.58 -8.40
N GLY A 42 13.50 20.71 -7.90
CA GLY A 42 12.68 21.67 -8.65
C GLY A 42 11.31 21.10 -9.06
N LYS A 43 10.72 20.23 -8.25
CA LYS A 43 9.42 19.60 -8.47
C LYS A 43 8.34 20.34 -7.69
N THR A 44 7.53 21.13 -8.38
CA THR A 44 6.47 21.96 -7.74
C THR A 44 5.14 21.24 -7.57
N GLY A 45 4.86 20.24 -8.43
CA GLY A 45 3.62 19.47 -8.39
C GLY A 45 3.74 18.15 -7.63
N GLU A 46 2.65 17.39 -7.67
CA GLU A 46 2.54 16.06 -7.09
C GLU A 46 3.58 15.07 -7.65
N VAL A 47 4.14 14.24 -6.77
CA VAL A 47 5.05 13.15 -7.13
C VAL A 47 4.26 11.84 -7.20
N LYS A 48 3.89 11.44 -8.43
CA LYS A 48 3.18 10.18 -8.69
C LYS A 48 4.04 9.19 -9.47
N TRP A 49 3.90 7.89 -9.21
CA TRP A 49 4.52 6.81 -9.97
C TRP A 49 4.22 6.89 -11.47
N LYS A 50 2.99 7.25 -11.83
CA LYS A 50 2.60 7.47 -13.24
C LYS A 50 3.55 8.44 -13.94
N GLY A 51 4.01 9.47 -13.23
CA GLY A 51 4.94 10.51 -13.68
C GLY A 51 6.43 10.24 -13.42
N ALA A 52 6.83 8.99 -13.13
CA ALA A 52 8.23 8.57 -12.90
C ALA A 52 9.09 8.58 -14.18
N LYS A 53 9.18 9.76 -14.80
CA LYS A 53 10.08 10.13 -15.92
C LYS A 53 10.70 11.51 -15.71
N PHE A 54 10.16 12.31 -14.79
CA PHE A 54 10.62 13.68 -14.52
C PHE A 54 12.11 13.69 -14.15
N LYS A 55 12.92 14.45 -14.91
CA LYS A 55 14.37 14.56 -14.73
C LYS A 55 15.07 13.20 -14.54
N GLY A 56 14.65 12.19 -15.29
CA GLY A 56 15.24 10.85 -15.16
C GLY A 56 14.87 10.10 -13.87
N GLY A 57 13.79 10.48 -13.19
CA GLY A 57 13.29 9.75 -12.02
C GLY A 57 14.02 10.05 -10.71
N VAL A 58 14.89 11.07 -10.68
CA VAL A 58 15.69 11.42 -9.49
C VAL A 58 14.83 11.70 -8.25
N VAL A 59 13.73 12.43 -8.40
CA VAL A 59 12.81 12.73 -7.28
C VAL A 59 12.09 11.47 -6.78
N HIS A 60 11.72 10.56 -7.69
CA HIS A 60 11.09 9.29 -7.34
C HIS A 60 12.06 8.37 -6.59
N ARG A 61 13.32 8.34 -7.03
CA ARG A 61 14.40 7.64 -6.34
C ARG A 61 14.61 8.21 -4.93
N ALA A 62 14.63 9.53 -4.78
CA ALA A 62 14.75 10.19 -3.48
C ALA A 62 13.55 9.88 -2.54
N PHE A 63 12.34 9.78 -3.08
CA PHE A 63 11.16 9.33 -2.31
C PHE A 63 11.30 7.88 -1.84
N ILE A 64 11.76 6.98 -2.72
CA ILE A 64 12.05 5.57 -2.37
C ILE A 64 13.14 5.53 -1.29
N ASP A 65 14.22 6.26 -1.46
CA ASP A 65 15.32 6.36 -0.49
C ASP A 65 14.81 6.82 0.87
N LYS A 66 14.01 7.90 0.89
CA LYS A 66 13.44 8.45 2.12
C LYS A 66 12.54 7.43 2.82
N LEU A 67 11.70 6.71 2.09
CA LEU A 67 10.85 5.70 2.70
C LEU A 67 11.67 4.59 3.36
N PHE A 68 12.70 4.07 2.70
CA PHE A 68 13.54 3.02 3.26
C PHE A 68 14.46 3.51 4.38
N GLU A 69 14.89 4.77 4.37
CA GLU A 69 15.54 5.43 5.53
C GLU A 69 14.61 5.43 6.74
N LEU A 70 13.35 5.83 6.56
CA LEU A 70 12.35 5.87 7.62
C LEU A 70 12.02 4.46 8.16
N ILE A 71 11.99 3.45 7.29
CA ILE A 71 11.82 2.04 7.69
C ILE A 71 13.02 1.57 8.52
N ALA A 72 14.25 1.83 8.04
CA ALA A 72 15.48 1.45 8.76
C ALA A 72 15.59 2.14 10.13
N ALA A 73 15.08 3.38 10.25
CA ALA A 73 14.99 4.12 11.50
C ALA A 73 13.77 3.73 12.37
N ASN A 74 12.97 2.73 11.95
CA ASN A 74 11.76 2.28 12.63
C ASN A 74 10.73 3.41 12.89
N ARG A 75 10.66 4.38 11.97
CA ARG A 75 9.73 5.52 12.03
C ARG A 75 8.47 5.30 11.23
N VAL A 76 8.51 4.42 10.24
CA VAL A 76 7.35 4.02 9.43
C VAL A 76 7.44 2.53 9.13
N HIS A 77 6.29 1.90 8.92
CA HIS A 77 6.21 0.53 8.43
C HIS A 77 5.41 0.49 7.13
N ILE A 78 5.88 -0.25 6.14
CA ILE A 78 5.17 -0.46 4.87
C ILE A 78 4.61 -1.88 4.80
N HIS A 79 3.35 -1.99 4.39
CA HIS A 79 2.66 -3.26 4.19
C HIS A 79 2.12 -3.36 2.77
N LEU A 80 2.53 -4.39 2.05
CA LEU A 80 2.19 -4.57 0.64
C LEU A 80 1.45 -5.88 0.45
N ARG A 81 0.25 -5.78 -0.11
CA ARG A 81 -0.59 -6.93 -0.47
C ARG A 81 -0.65 -7.06 -1.98
N PHE A 82 -0.12 -8.15 -2.50
CA PHE A 82 -0.26 -8.52 -3.91
C PHE A 82 -1.38 -9.55 -4.06
N SER A 83 -2.16 -9.43 -5.13
CA SER A 83 -3.26 -10.34 -5.45
C SER A 83 -3.33 -10.58 -6.93
N ARG A 84 -3.18 -11.85 -7.32
CA ARG A 84 -3.37 -12.25 -8.70
C ARG A 84 -4.84 -12.15 -9.04
N MET A 85 -5.22 -11.22 -9.91
CA MET A 85 -6.63 -10.90 -10.14
C MET A 85 -7.40 -12.06 -10.79
N SER A 86 -6.72 -12.89 -11.59
CA SER A 86 -7.31 -14.10 -12.19
C SER A 86 -7.72 -15.17 -11.18
N ASP A 87 -7.20 -15.14 -9.95
CA ASP A 87 -7.55 -16.13 -8.93
C ASP A 87 -8.91 -15.84 -8.28
N TYR A 88 -9.47 -14.65 -8.52
CA TYR A 88 -10.72 -14.18 -7.91
C TYR A 88 -11.89 -14.27 -8.88
N ASP A 89 -13.02 -14.79 -8.41
CA ASP A 89 -14.29 -14.59 -9.11
C ASP A 89 -14.83 -13.19 -8.81
N HIS A 90 -14.70 -12.31 -9.80
CA HIS A 90 -15.19 -10.93 -9.69
C HIS A 90 -16.71 -10.84 -9.66
N LYS A 91 -17.45 -11.79 -10.25
CA LYS A 91 -18.93 -11.78 -10.21
C LYS A 91 -19.43 -12.08 -8.80
N LEU A 92 -18.73 -12.96 -8.08
CA LEU A 92 -19.01 -13.27 -6.67
C LEU A 92 -18.51 -12.18 -5.71
N SER A 93 -17.75 -11.20 -6.20
CA SER A 93 -17.20 -10.14 -5.35
C SER A 93 -18.25 -9.10 -4.94
N GLY A 94 -19.27 -8.87 -5.76
CA GLY A 94 -20.34 -7.90 -5.53
C GLY A 94 -20.80 -7.26 -6.84
N GLU A 95 -21.77 -6.35 -6.76
CA GLU A 95 -22.39 -5.71 -7.92
C GLU A 95 -21.39 -4.93 -8.78
N ARG A 96 -20.38 -4.31 -8.14
CA ARG A 96 -19.33 -3.53 -8.81
C ARG A 96 -18.17 -4.40 -9.30
N ARG A 97 -18.32 -5.73 -9.17
CA ARG A 97 -17.42 -6.78 -9.69
C ARG A 97 -15.98 -6.60 -9.24
N ARG A 98 -15.10 -6.23 -10.17
CA ARG A 98 -13.65 -6.05 -9.94
C ARG A 98 -13.38 -4.97 -8.91
N ILE A 99 -14.18 -3.90 -8.87
CA ILE A 99 -14.05 -2.83 -7.87
C ILE A 99 -14.30 -3.37 -6.46
N ASP A 100 -15.25 -4.29 -6.29
CA ASP A 100 -15.49 -4.94 -5.00
C ASP A 100 -14.38 -5.92 -4.64
N THR A 101 -13.72 -6.56 -5.61
CA THR A 101 -12.50 -7.33 -5.36
C THR A 101 -11.39 -6.44 -4.78
N VAL A 102 -11.18 -5.24 -5.34
CA VAL A 102 -10.21 -4.26 -4.82
C VAL A 102 -10.65 -3.73 -3.44
N SER A 103 -11.94 -3.42 -3.26
CA SER A 103 -12.47 -2.96 -1.95
C SER A 103 -12.24 -4.01 -0.86
N LYS A 104 -12.45 -5.31 -1.18
CA LYS A 104 -12.15 -6.42 -0.28
C LYS A 104 -10.65 -6.58 -0.03
N ALA A 105 -9.80 -6.30 -1.03
CA ALA A 105 -8.34 -6.29 -0.88
C ALA A 105 -7.90 -5.24 0.15
N PHE A 106 -8.44 -4.02 0.08
CA PHE A 106 -8.25 -2.99 1.11
C PHE A 106 -8.74 -3.46 2.48
N TYR A 107 -9.97 -3.96 2.57
CA TYR A 107 -10.52 -4.45 3.84
C TYR A 107 -9.59 -5.49 4.50
N GLN A 108 -9.10 -6.45 3.72
CA GLN A 108 -8.20 -7.49 4.20
C GLN A 108 -6.84 -6.92 4.63
N LEU A 109 -6.29 -5.93 3.91
CA LEU A 109 -5.08 -5.22 4.34
C LEU A 109 -5.31 -4.51 5.68
N LEU A 110 -6.39 -3.75 5.81
CA LEU A 110 -6.71 -3.00 7.03
C LEU A 110 -6.90 -3.95 8.22
N LEU A 111 -7.71 -4.99 8.07
CA LEU A 111 -7.96 -5.95 9.15
C LEU A 111 -6.68 -6.69 9.59
N HIS A 112 -5.85 -7.14 8.64
CA HIS A 112 -4.73 -8.02 8.96
C HIS A 112 -3.38 -7.32 9.14
N ARG A 113 -3.26 -6.05 8.75
CA ARG A 113 -2.00 -5.29 8.83
C ARG A 113 -2.14 -4.01 9.62
N ALA A 114 -3.23 -3.26 9.48
CA ALA A 114 -3.47 -2.12 10.37
C ALA A 114 -3.92 -2.63 11.74
N VAL A 115 -5.06 -3.34 11.80
CA VAL A 115 -5.62 -3.82 13.07
C VAL A 115 -4.76 -4.92 13.67
N GLY A 116 -4.56 -6.02 12.96
CA GLY A 116 -3.88 -7.20 13.52
C GLY A 116 -2.42 -7.00 13.98
N MET A 117 -1.76 -5.89 13.63
CA MET A 117 -0.40 -5.59 14.08
C MET A 117 -0.33 -4.52 15.17
N TYR A 118 -1.34 -3.65 15.27
CA TYR A 118 -1.30 -2.46 16.14
C TYR A 118 -2.46 -2.35 17.13
N ASN A 119 -3.43 -3.27 17.12
CA ASN A 119 -4.62 -3.24 17.98
C ASN A 119 -4.35 -3.12 19.48
N GLU A 120 -3.28 -3.73 19.99
CA GLU A 120 -2.91 -3.64 21.41
C GLU A 120 -2.04 -2.41 21.73
N LYS A 121 -1.66 -1.61 20.72
CA LYS A 121 -0.60 -0.60 20.85
C LYS A 121 -1.08 0.82 20.69
N CYS A 122 -2.09 1.08 19.85
CA CYS A 122 -2.54 2.44 19.57
C CYS A 122 -3.91 2.47 18.89
N GLU A 123 -4.59 3.60 19.03
CA GLU A 123 -5.71 3.95 18.14
C GLU A 123 -5.19 4.27 16.73
N ILE A 124 -5.96 3.91 15.71
CA ILE A 124 -5.61 4.07 14.30
C ILE A 124 -6.64 4.92 13.58
N ASP A 125 -6.18 5.99 12.95
CA ASP A 125 -6.91 6.67 11.88
C ASP A 125 -6.32 6.30 10.54
N ILE A 126 -7.21 5.94 9.62
CA ILE A 126 -6.88 5.49 8.28
C ILE A 126 -7.17 6.60 7.29
N VAL A 127 -6.22 6.86 6.40
CA VAL A 127 -6.34 7.81 5.31
C VAL A 127 -6.17 7.05 4.01
N ALA A 128 -7.21 6.96 3.21
CA ALA A 128 -7.17 6.34 1.88
C ALA A 128 -7.06 7.40 0.80
N ASP A 129 -6.36 7.10 -0.31
CA ASP A 129 -6.44 7.94 -1.51
C ASP A 129 -7.89 7.96 -2.04
N ASP A 130 -8.29 9.10 -2.58
CA ASP A 130 -9.64 9.31 -3.09
C ASP A 130 -9.81 8.60 -4.44
N GLY A 131 -10.62 7.54 -4.45
CA GLY A 131 -10.88 6.71 -5.63
C GLY A 131 -12.17 5.89 -5.51
N HIS A 132 -12.65 5.40 -6.65
CA HIS A 132 -13.91 4.62 -6.71
C HIS A 132 -13.87 3.33 -5.89
N CYS A 133 -12.68 2.71 -5.78
CA CYS A 133 -12.44 1.49 -5.01
C CYS A 133 -12.35 1.75 -3.49
N THR A 134 -11.99 2.97 -3.07
CA THR A 134 -11.87 3.36 -1.66
C THR A 134 -13.13 4.02 -1.11
N ALA A 135 -14.09 4.39 -1.99
CA ALA A 135 -15.34 5.08 -1.64
C ALA A 135 -16.21 4.40 -0.58
N LEU A 136 -16.15 3.05 -0.47
CA LEU A 136 -16.89 2.32 0.55
C LEU A 136 -16.13 2.15 1.87
N LEU A 137 -14.81 2.41 1.90
CA LEU A 137 -13.99 2.15 3.08
C LEU A 137 -14.48 2.91 4.34
N PRO A 138 -14.93 4.18 4.27
CA PRO A 138 -15.50 4.86 5.43
C PRO A 138 -16.68 4.10 6.07
N GLY A 139 -17.51 3.43 5.27
CA GLY A 139 -18.63 2.62 5.74
C GLY A 139 -18.23 1.28 6.37
N MET A 140 -16.97 0.85 6.23
CA MET A 140 -16.50 -0.47 6.69
C MET A 140 -16.02 -0.50 8.14
N VAL A 141 -15.96 0.65 8.84
CA VAL A 141 -15.45 0.73 10.23
C VAL A 141 -16.15 -0.26 11.17
N LYS A 142 -17.49 -0.33 11.11
CA LYS A 142 -18.26 -1.26 11.96
C LYS A 142 -17.96 -2.73 11.67
N ALA A 143 -17.72 -3.07 10.40
CA ALA A 143 -17.34 -4.42 10.01
C ALA A 143 -15.94 -4.77 10.51
N LEU A 144 -14.98 -3.84 10.39
CA LEU A 144 -13.62 -4.00 10.93
C LEU A 144 -13.63 -4.22 12.44
N HIS A 145 -14.40 -3.45 13.21
CA HIS A 145 -14.59 -3.64 14.65
C HIS A 145 -15.16 -5.02 14.99
N THR A 146 -16.15 -5.48 14.22
CA THR A 146 -16.76 -6.80 14.42
C THR A 146 -15.73 -7.91 14.20
N ASP A 147 -14.96 -7.84 13.13
CA ASP A 147 -13.95 -8.85 12.79
C ASP A 147 -12.70 -8.75 13.67
N GLU A 148 -12.33 -7.56 14.10
CA GLU A 148 -11.28 -7.31 15.09
C GLU A 148 -11.58 -8.09 16.37
N ARG A 149 -12.79 -7.89 16.93
CA ARG A 149 -13.25 -8.59 18.12
C ARG A 149 -13.22 -10.11 17.91
N ARG A 150 -13.67 -10.60 16.77
CA ARG A 150 -13.71 -12.05 16.50
C ARG A 150 -12.33 -12.68 16.36
N LYS A 151 -11.35 -11.96 15.80
CA LYS A 151 -10.04 -12.52 15.43
C LYS A 151 -8.98 -12.29 16.49
N TYR A 152 -9.08 -11.22 17.27
CA TYR A 152 -7.96 -10.72 18.07
C TYR A 152 -8.29 -10.47 19.56
N ASP A 153 -9.48 -10.80 20.04
CA ASP A 153 -9.94 -10.37 21.38
C ASP A 153 -9.45 -11.22 22.57
N ARG A 154 -8.76 -10.55 23.51
CA ARG A 154 -8.56 -10.91 24.93
C ARG A 154 -8.84 -9.74 25.90
N GLY A 155 -9.62 -8.72 25.48
CA GLY A 155 -9.89 -7.47 26.21
C GLY A 155 -10.32 -6.31 25.31
N TYR A 156 -11.27 -6.53 24.39
CA TYR A 156 -11.58 -5.69 23.22
C TYR A 156 -11.81 -4.19 23.50
N HIS A 157 -10.99 -3.38 22.83
CA HIS A 157 -11.19 -1.96 22.61
C HIS A 157 -11.07 -1.68 21.09
N PRO A 158 -12.06 -1.02 20.44
CA PRO A 158 -12.02 -0.79 19.01
C PRO A 158 -10.80 0.06 18.61
N THR A 159 -9.90 -0.50 17.81
CA THR A 159 -8.64 0.16 17.46
C THR A 159 -8.81 1.23 16.38
N VAL A 160 -9.66 0.95 15.38
CA VAL A 160 -9.88 1.87 14.26
C VAL A 160 -10.83 2.97 14.68
N ARG A 161 -10.35 4.21 14.74
CA ARG A 161 -11.17 5.37 15.12
C ARG A 161 -11.89 5.98 13.93
N SER A 162 -11.22 6.09 12.79
CA SER A 162 -11.79 6.69 11.59
C SER A 162 -11.14 6.14 10.31
N ILE A 163 -11.91 6.18 9.23
CA ILE A 163 -11.43 5.99 7.86
C ILE A 163 -11.92 7.19 7.05
N VAL A 164 -10.98 7.94 6.47
CA VAL A 164 -11.30 9.10 5.63
C VAL A 164 -10.61 8.98 4.28
N GLN A 165 -11.25 9.51 3.23
CA GLN A 165 -10.62 9.68 1.93
C GLN A 165 -9.99 11.07 1.85
N ARG A 166 -8.80 11.15 1.27
CA ARG A 166 -8.08 12.40 1.02
C ARG A 166 -7.45 12.34 -0.36
N SER A 167 -7.37 13.49 -1.02
CA SER A 167 -6.63 13.60 -2.28
C SER A 167 -5.13 13.50 -2.00
N SER A 168 -4.45 12.60 -2.71
CA SER A 168 -2.98 12.49 -2.75
C SER A 168 -2.26 13.81 -3.06
N ALA A 169 -2.90 14.75 -3.80
CA ALA A 169 -2.33 16.07 -4.06
C ALA A 169 -2.15 16.92 -2.78
N ALA A 170 -3.01 16.73 -1.79
CA ALA A 170 -2.98 17.43 -0.51
C ALA A 170 -2.32 16.60 0.62
N GLU A 171 -1.93 15.36 0.34
CA GLU A 171 -1.43 14.41 1.34
C GLU A 171 -0.08 13.81 0.90
N PRO A 172 1.06 14.43 1.26
CA PRO A 172 2.39 13.97 0.86
C PRO A 172 2.72 12.53 1.28
N MET A 173 2.11 12.03 2.36
CA MET A 173 2.27 10.65 2.82
C MET A 173 1.68 9.64 1.83
N LEU A 174 0.59 9.99 1.14
CA LEU A 174 0.04 9.15 0.06
C LEU A 174 0.96 9.14 -1.15
N GLN A 175 1.62 10.26 -1.48
CA GLN A 175 2.62 10.32 -2.56
C GLN A 175 3.85 9.45 -2.25
N LEU A 176 4.33 9.48 -0.99
CA LEU A 176 5.42 8.60 -0.54
C LEU A 176 5.07 7.12 -0.72
N LEU A 177 3.83 6.75 -0.40
CA LEU A 177 3.32 5.40 -0.61
C LEU A 177 3.17 5.06 -2.10
N ASP A 178 2.51 5.91 -2.91
CA ASP A 178 2.25 5.68 -4.35
C ASP A 178 3.53 5.37 -5.13
N VAL A 179 4.59 6.15 -4.91
CA VAL A 179 5.86 5.96 -5.63
C VAL A 179 6.44 4.56 -5.37
N THR A 180 6.51 4.14 -4.10
CA THR A 180 7.12 2.86 -3.76
C THR A 180 6.19 1.68 -4.06
N LEU A 181 4.89 1.83 -3.81
CA LEU A 181 3.87 0.85 -4.16
C LEU A 181 3.84 0.61 -5.67
N GLY A 182 3.86 1.68 -6.47
CA GLY A 182 3.88 1.62 -7.92
C GLY A 182 5.14 0.94 -8.47
N ALA A 183 6.32 1.28 -7.92
CA ALA A 183 7.58 0.64 -8.29
C ALA A 183 7.58 -0.87 -7.99
N LEU A 184 7.16 -1.27 -6.78
CA LEU A 184 7.11 -2.68 -6.38
C LEU A 184 6.00 -3.46 -7.08
N SER A 185 4.87 -2.81 -7.39
CA SER A 185 3.82 -3.39 -8.24
C SER A 185 4.30 -3.62 -9.67
N SER A 186 5.07 -2.67 -10.22
CA SER A 186 5.70 -2.79 -11.53
C SER A 186 6.70 -3.95 -11.55
N PHE A 187 7.52 -4.08 -10.51
CA PHE A 187 8.43 -5.21 -10.36
C PHE A 187 7.66 -6.54 -10.27
N ARG A 188 6.60 -6.60 -9.45
CA ARG A 188 5.76 -7.80 -9.27
C ARG A 188 5.09 -8.27 -10.57
N ASN A 189 4.69 -7.33 -11.41
CA ASN A 189 4.06 -7.60 -12.70
C ASN A 189 5.05 -7.77 -13.84
N ASP A 190 6.34 -7.95 -13.54
CA ASP A 190 7.40 -8.21 -14.51
C ASP A 190 7.56 -7.12 -15.59
N ARG A 191 7.06 -5.91 -15.32
CA ARG A 191 7.16 -4.76 -16.24
C ARG A 191 8.60 -4.30 -16.48
N HIS A 192 9.54 -4.71 -15.63
CA HIS A 192 10.95 -4.43 -15.87
C HIS A 192 11.54 -5.27 -17.03
N ASN A 193 10.88 -6.37 -17.40
CA ASN A 193 11.32 -7.30 -18.45
C ASN A 193 10.43 -7.30 -19.72
N ASP A 194 9.33 -6.53 -19.75
CA ASP A 194 8.32 -6.56 -20.83
C ASP A 194 8.74 -5.93 -22.17
N GLY A 195 9.91 -5.29 -22.26
CA GLY A 195 10.35 -4.53 -23.43
C GLY A 195 9.61 -3.20 -23.68
N GLU A 196 8.43 -2.97 -23.10
CA GLU A 196 7.58 -1.79 -23.32
C GLU A 196 7.79 -0.68 -22.28
N THR A 197 8.06 -1.06 -21.04
CA THR A 197 8.23 -0.12 -19.94
C THR A 197 9.51 0.70 -20.15
N GLY A 198 9.39 2.03 -20.04
CA GLY A 198 10.51 2.93 -20.26
C GLY A 198 11.64 2.72 -19.24
N PRO A 199 12.91 3.00 -19.62
CA PRO A 199 14.11 2.61 -18.87
C PRO A 199 14.12 3.12 -17.41
N ILE A 200 13.67 4.36 -17.18
CA ILE A 200 13.60 4.95 -15.84
C ILE A 200 12.68 4.16 -14.89
N LYS A 201 11.52 3.70 -15.37
CA LYS A 201 10.61 2.93 -14.53
C LYS A 201 11.14 1.52 -14.26
N LYS A 202 11.88 0.94 -15.21
CA LYS A 202 12.57 -0.34 -15.02
C LYS A 202 13.60 -0.21 -13.90
N GLU A 203 14.49 0.78 -14.00
CA GLU A 203 15.51 1.06 -12.98
C GLU A 203 14.88 1.31 -11.62
N LEU A 204 13.85 2.15 -11.53
CA LEU A 204 13.19 2.44 -10.24
C LEU A 204 12.49 1.21 -9.64
N ALA A 205 11.90 0.34 -10.46
CA ALA A 205 11.26 -0.89 -9.99
C ALA A 205 12.30 -1.87 -9.42
N GLU A 206 13.40 -2.09 -10.13
CA GLU A 206 14.53 -2.92 -9.67
C GLU A 206 15.18 -2.31 -8.42
N TYR A 207 15.35 -1.00 -8.41
CA TYR A 207 15.92 -0.26 -7.29
C TYR A 207 15.07 -0.39 -6.03
N ALA A 208 13.76 -0.13 -6.13
CA ALA A 208 12.83 -0.28 -5.02
C ALA A 208 12.83 -1.73 -4.49
N PHE A 209 12.83 -2.72 -5.39
CA PHE A 209 12.91 -4.13 -5.00
C PHE A 209 14.21 -4.43 -4.24
N LYS A 210 15.37 -3.99 -4.75
CA LYS A 210 16.66 -4.16 -4.06
C LYS A 210 16.65 -3.56 -2.66
N LYS A 211 16.00 -2.40 -2.46
CA LYS A 211 15.91 -1.72 -1.16
C LYS A 211 15.06 -2.46 -0.14
N THR A 212 14.17 -3.35 -0.56
CA THR A 212 13.41 -4.21 0.37
C THR A 212 14.27 -5.25 1.09
N GLY A 213 15.42 -5.62 0.50
CA GLY A 213 16.24 -6.74 0.99
C GLY A 213 15.57 -8.12 0.83
N TRP A 214 14.43 -8.21 0.13
CA TRP A 214 13.78 -9.49 -0.11
C TRP A 214 14.55 -10.33 -1.12
N ALA A 215 14.71 -11.63 -0.84
CA ALA A 215 15.34 -12.56 -1.78
C ALA A 215 14.50 -12.81 -3.05
N SER A 216 13.19 -12.53 -3.00
CA SER A 216 12.25 -12.69 -4.12
C SER A 216 11.08 -11.72 -3.98
N ILE A 217 10.29 -11.47 -5.00
CA ILE A 217 8.99 -10.79 -4.88
C ILE A 217 7.84 -11.80 -4.59
N ASP A 218 8.14 -13.09 -4.70
CA ASP A 218 7.21 -14.19 -4.43
C ASP A 218 7.22 -14.62 -2.97
N GLY A 219 6.09 -15.18 -2.52
CA GLY A 219 5.92 -15.68 -1.15
C GLY A 219 5.52 -14.60 -0.15
N ASN A 220 5.48 -14.95 1.13
CA ASN A 220 5.09 -14.04 2.21
C ASN A 220 6.28 -13.74 3.12
N CYS A 221 6.30 -12.58 3.76
CA CYS A 221 7.19 -12.36 4.90
C CYS A 221 6.82 -13.32 6.05
N PRO A 222 7.78 -13.69 6.91
CA PRO A 222 7.50 -14.46 8.12
C PRO A 222 6.43 -13.80 9.00
N ALA A 223 5.70 -14.63 9.76
CA ALA A 223 4.73 -14.14 10.72
C ALA A 223 5.42 -13.21 11.74
N GLY A 224 4.78 -12.08 12.05
CA GLY A 224 5.27 -11.13 13.05
C GLY A 224 6.23 -10.06 12.52
N HIS A 225 6.75 -10.17 11.29
CA HIS A 225 7.51 -9.09 10.65
C HIS A 225 6.58 -7.91 10.32
N ARG A 226 7.02 -6.66 10.54
CA ARG A 226 6.13 -5.48 10.48
C ARG A 226 6.68 -4.37 9.60
N GLU A 227 7.99 -4.19 9.57
CA GLU A 227 8.68 -3.02 9.05
C GLU A 227 8.53 -2.89 7.52
N CYS A 228 8.73 -3.99 6.80
CA CYS A 228 8.55 -4.07 5.35
C CYS A 228 7.89 -5.40 4.98
N VAL A 229 6.56 -5.40 4.90
CA VAL A 229 5.77 -6.63 4.77
C VAL A 229 5.36 -6.88 3.33
N ARG A 230 5.70 -8.07 2.84
CA ARG A 230 5.22 -8.65 1.58
C ARG A 230 4.14 -9.69 1.86
N TRP A 231 2.95 -9.48 1.31
CA TRP A 231 1.82 -10.40 1.43
C TRP A 231 1.23 -10.74 0.05
N ASN A 232 1.68 -11.86 -0.53
CA ASN A 232 1.07 -12.48 -1.70
C ASN A 232 -0.18 -13.25 -1.27
N ALA A 233 -1.34 -12.59 -1.34
CA ALA A 233 -2.61 -13.14 -0.94
C ALA A 233 -3.22 -14.01 -2.06
N ARG A 234 -3.84 -15.12 -1.64
CA ARG A 234 -4.67 -15.99 -2.48
C ARG A 234 -6.08 -16.05 -1.89
N PRO A 235 -7.14 -16.12 -2.71
CA PRO A 235 -8.49 -16.29 -2.20
C PRO A 235 -8.62 -17.64 -1.48
N LEU A 236 -9.37 -17.66 -0.38
CA LEU A 236 -9.64 -18.88 0.40
C LEU A 236 -10.76 -19.74 -0.20
N ILE A 237 -11.14 -19.52 -1.45
CA ILE A 237 -12.21 -20.27 -2.09
C ILE A 237 -11.73 -21.72 -2.25
N LYS A 238 -12.27 -22.62 -1.43
CA LYS A 238 -12.34 -24.03 -1.81
C LYS A 238 -13.16 -24.08 -3.08
N LEU A 239 -12.52 -24.13 -4.24
CA LEU A 239 -13.19 -24.57 -5.45
C LEU A 239 -13.81 -25.92 -5.09
N LYS A 240 -15.14 -26.02 -5.05
CA LYS A 240 -15.77 -27.33 -5.08
C LYS A 240 -15.19 -27.99 -6.33
N ALA A 241 -14.47 -29.10 -6.14
CA ALA A 241 -14.10 -29.95 -7.26
C ALA A 241 -15.41 -30.25 -8.01
N GLY A 242 -15.52 -29.70 -9.22
CA GLY A 242 -16.56 -30.06 -10.17
C GLY A 242 -16.19 -31.37 -10.84
#